data_AF-X0S0U3-F1
#
_entry.id   AF-X0S0U3-F1
#
_cell.length_a   1.000
_cell.length_b   1.000
_cell.length_c   1.000
_cell.angle_alpha   90.00
_cell.angle_beta   90.00
_cell.angle_gamma   90.00
#
_symmetry.space_group_name_H-M   'P 1'
#
loop_
_entity.id
_entity.type
_entity.pdbx_description
1 polymer ?
#
loop_
_entity_poly.entity_id
_entity_poly.type
_entity_poly.pdbx_seq_one_letter_code
_entity_poly.pdbx_strand_id
1 'polypeptide(L)'
;FIFSSPPELLPFNIQQTSVYIPKHVSLRLIAQEGLFTVHKHSERTGGFVPLQKLSSQRKRLEKIRIKPNRLPELRYNLHRCGMHASSMFPDVDGLAKRIEAKNTYLYDDERALIDKDKF
;
A
#
# COMPACT_ATOMS: atom_id res chain seq x y z
N PHE A 1 12.20 -13.20 2.18
CA PHE A 1 11.42 -13.60 3.34
C PHE A 1 11.41 -15.12 3.37
N ILE A 2 11.18 -15.76 4.51
CA ILE A 2 10.72 -17.15 4.49
C ILE A 2 9.22 -17.04 4.25
N PHE A 3 8.77 -17.47 3.08
CA PHE A 3 7.35 -17.55 2.76
C PHE A 3 6.83 -18.81 3.44
N SER A 4 6.26 -18.66 4.62
CA SER A 4 5.63 -19.77 5.33
C SER A 4 4.15 -19.78 5.02
N SER A 5 3.60 -20.95 4.69
CA SER A 5 2.21 -21.29 4.99
C SER A 5 1.90 -20.91 6.45
N PRO A 6 0.64 -20.59 6.80
CA PRO A 6 0.32 -20.16 8.17
C PRO A 6 0.95 -21.15 9.14
N PRO A 7 1.69 -20.68 10.16
CA PRO A 7 2.36 -21.58 11.06
C PRO A 7 1.31 -22.52 11.67
N GLU A 8 1.53 -23.83 11.62
CA GLU A 8 0.89 -24.75 12.58
C GLU A 8 1.32 -24.42 14.03
N LEU A 9 2.28 -23.50 14.19
CA LEU A 9 2.67 -22.91 15.45
C LEU A 9 1.59 -21.94 15.93
N LEU A 10 1.14 -22.14 17.17
CA LEU A 10 0.26 -21.25 17.91
C LEU A 10 0.69 -19.77 17.69
N PRO A 11 -0.25 -18.84 17.44
CA PRO A 11 0.04 -17.47 17.01
C PRO A 11 0.92 -16.67 17.98
N PHE A 12 1.04 -17.14 19.22
CA PHE A 12 1.82 -16.54 20.29
C PHE A 12 3.24 -17.11 20.44
N ASN A 13 3.57 -18.21 19.76
CA ASN A 13 4.89 -18.85 19.83
C ASN A 13 5.76 -18.56 18.59
N ILE A 14 5.73 -17.31 18.14
CA ILE A 14 6.53 -16.84 17.00
C ILE A 14 7.95 -16.49 17.45
N GLN A 15 8.95 -17.10 16.81
CA GLN A 15 10.36 -16.89 17.15
C GLN A 15 10.99 -15.68 16.45
N GLN A 16 10.41 -15.25 15.33
CA GLN A 16 10.89 -14.14 14.52
C GLN A 16 9.76 -13.47 13.76
N THR A 17 9.99 -12.24 13.29
CA THR A 17 9.05 -11.56 12.41
C THR A 17 8.94 -12.30 11.08
N SER A 18 7.73 -12.68 10.70
CA SER A 18 7.42 -13.39 9.45
C SER A 18 6.51 -12.56 8.55
N VAL A 19 6.47 -12.91 7.26
CA VAL A 19 5.55 -12.30 6.30
C VAL A 19 4.38 -13.24 6.08
N TYR A 20 3.17 -12.70 6.21
CA TYR A 20 1.91 -13.37 5.96
C TYR A 20 1.31 -12.86 4.66
N ILE A 21 1.06 -13.79 3.73
CA ILE A 21 0.36 -13.53 2.49
C ILE A 21 -1.06 -14.10 2.66
N PRO A 22 -2.10 -13.27 2.70
CA PRO A 22 -3.47 -13.74 2.78
C PRO A 22 -3.80 -14.61 1.55
N LYS A 23 -4.44 -15.75 1.79
CA LYS A 23 -5.06 -16.50 0.70
C LYS A 23 -6.33 -15.74 0.29
N HIS A 24 -6.34 -15.18 -0.92
CA HIS A 24 -7.45 -14.35 -1.41
C HIS A 24 -8.75 -15.17 -1.52
N VAL A 25 -9.87 -14.64 -1.00
CA VAL A 25 -11.22 -15.25 -1.15
C VAL A 25 -12.20 -14.32 -1.87
N SER A 26 -11.80 -13.13 -2.35
CA SER A 26 -12.67 -12.29 -3.19
C SER A 26 -11.93 -11.37 -4.16
N LEU A 27 -12.57 -11.01 -5.27
CA LEU A 27 -12.04 -10.11 -6.30
C LEU A 27 -11.70 -8.72 -5.77
N ARG A 28 -12.46 -8.22 -4.77
CA ARG A 28 -12.22 -6.93 -4.10
C ARG A 28 -10.88 -6.90 -3.35
N LEU A 29 -10.36 -8.05 -2.93
CA LEU A 29 -9.07 -8.16 -2.26
C LEU A 29 -7.88 -8.15 -3.25
N ILE A 30 -8.07 -8.45 -4.54
CA ILE A 30 -6.97 -8.54 -5.53
C ILE A 30 -6.31 -7.17 -5.76
N ALA A 31 -7.08 -6.08 -5.77
CA ALA A 31 -6.50 -4.72 -5.81
C ALA A 31 -5.75 -4.32 -4.52
N GLN A 32 -5.79 -5.19 -3.50
CA GLN A 32 -5.16 -5.03 -2.21
C GLN A 32 -4.30 -6.26 -1.89
N GLU A 33 -3.51 -6.77 -2.87
CA GLU A 33 -2.44 -7.75 -2.62
C GLU A 33 -1.41 -7.17 -1.63
N GLY A 34 -1.80 -7.20 -0.35
CA GLY A 34 -1.07 -6.68 0.78
C GLY A 34 -0.32 -7.82 1.43
N LEU A 35 0.98 -7.62 1.63
CA LEU A 35 1.77 -8.46 2.50
C LEU A 35 1.68 -7.90 3.92
N PHE A 36 1.35 -8.76 4.86
CA PHE A 36 1.32 -8.42 6.27
C PHE A 36 2.56 -8.96 6.96
N THR A 37 2.96 -8.33 8.06
CA THR A 37 4.05 -8.83 8.89
C THR A 37 3.54 -9.19 10.28
N VAL A 38 3.89 -10.38 10.76
CA VAL A 38 3.59 -10.83 12.12
C VAL A 38 4.83 -10.57 12.96
N HIS A 39 4.72 -9.73 13.99
CA HIS A 39 5.88 -9.30 14.80
C HIS A 39 5.95 -10.08 16.11
N LYS A 40 7.13 -10.62 16.42
CA LYS A 40 7.42 -11.17 17.76
C LYS A 40 7.41 -10.03 18.80
N HIS A 41 6.76 -10.28 19.93
CA HIS A 41 6.89 -9.43 21.10
C HIS A 41 8.29 -9.57 21.70
N SER A 42 9.01 -8.46 21.85
CA SER A 42 10.35 -8.44 22.42
C SER A 42 10.26 -8.11 23.91
N GLU A 43 10.52 -9.09 24.76
CA GLU A 43 10.57 -8.93 26.22
C GLU A 43 11.61 -7.88 26.63
N ARG A 44 12.75 -7.83 25.93
CA ARG A 44 13.82 -6.84 26.19
C ARG A 44 13.37 -5.40 26.01
N THR A 45 12.43 -5.15 25.10
CA THR A 45 11.93 -3.79 24.81
C THR A 45 10.52 -3.57 25.35
N GLY A 46 9.91 -4.57 26.00
CA GLY A 46 8.52 -4.53 26.45
C GLY A 46 7.50 -4.27 25.33
N GLY A 47 7.78 -4.68 24.09
CA GLY A 47 6.91 -4.36 22.96
C GLY A 47 7.36 -4.88 21.60
N PHE A 48 6.69 -4.45 20.53
CA PHE A 48 7.01 -4.84 19.17
C PHE A 48 8.11 -3.96 18.56
N VAL A 49 9.04 -4.60 17.85
CA VAL A 49 10.09 -3.90 17.12
C VAL A 49 9.58 -3.53 15.72
N PRO A 50 9.64 -2.24 15.33
CA PRO A 50 9.27 -1.80 13.98
C PRO A 50 10.10 -2.48 12.89
N LEU A 51 9.49 -2.81 11.74
CA LEU A 51 10.11 -3.56 10.64
C LEU A 51 11.44 -2.94 10.17
N GLN A 52 11.50 -1.61 10.07
CA GLN A 52 12.67 -0.84 9.66
C GLN A 52 13.85 -0.89 10.66
N LYS A 53 13.59 -1.25 11.93
CA LYS A 53 14.62 -1.36 12.96
C LYS A 53 15.21 -2.78 13.06
N LEU A 54 14.55 -3.78 12.48
CA LEU A 54 15.04 -5.16 12.48
C LEU A 54 16.34 -5.28 11.68
N SER A 55 17.42 -5.66 12.36
CA SER A 55 18.75 -5.81 11.77
C SER A 55 18.75 -6.75 10.56
N SER A 56 17.97 -7.84 10.62
CA SER A 56 17.82 -8.82 9.54
C SER A 56 17.13 -8.26 8.28
N GLN A 57 16.38 -7.16 8.39
CA GLN A 57 15.59 -6.58 7.30
C GLN A 57 16.15 -5.28 6.74
N ARG A 58 17.19 -4.69 7.35
CA ARG A 58 17.73 -3.37 6.94
C ARG A 58 18.18 -3.31 5.47
N LYS A 59 18.62 -4.43 4.89
CA LYS A 59 19.06 -4.50 3.48
C LYS A 59 17.97 -4.91 2.49
N ARG A 60 16.74 -5.16 2.96
CA ARG A 60 15.64 -5.73 2.17
C ARG A 60 14.40 -4.84 2.12
N LEU A 61 14.43 -3.71 2.80
CA LEU A 61 13.32 -2.79 2.91
C LEU A 61 13.74 -1.42 2.41
N GLU A 62 13.05 -0.93 1.39
CA GLU A 62 13.23 0.41 0.86
C GLU A 62 11.99 1.25 1.16
N LYS A 63 12.19 2.45 1.70
CA LYS A 63 11.11 3.41 1.93
C LYS A 63 11.10 4.44 0.82
N ILE A 64 10.12 4.34 -0.07
CA ILE A 64 9.85 5.36 -1.08
C ILE A 64 9.06 6.49 -0.42
N ARG A 65 9.58 7.72 -0.48
CA ARG A 65 8.89 8.93 0.00
C ARG A 65 8.43 9.76 -1.20
N ILE A 66 7.12 9.89 -1.37
CA ILE A 66 6.53 10.70 -2.45
C ILE A 66 6.24 12.09 -1.89
N LYS A 67 6.75 13.13 -2.56
CA LYS A 67 6.45 14.52 -2.18
C LYS A 67 5.00 14.85 -2.55
N PRO A 68 4.27 15.66 -1.75
CA PRO A 68 2.88 15.99 -2.03
C PRO A 68 2.64 16.59 -3.42
N ASN A 69 3.54 17.47 -3.86
CA ASN A 69 3.46 18.11 -5.19
C ASN A 69 3.67 17.14 -6.37
N ARG A 70 4.12 15.92 -6.13
CA ARG A 70 4.25 14.87 -7.17
C ARG A 70 3.02 13.98 -7.27
N LEU A 71 2.06 14.11 -6.34
CA LEU A 71 0.84 13.28 -6.36
C LEU A 71 -0.01 13.47 -7.62
N PRO A 72 -0.24 14.69 -8.15
CA PRO A 72 -0.99 14.87 -9.40
C PRO A 72 -0.37 14.10 -10.58
N GLU A 73 0.93 14.31 -10.80
CA GLU A 73 1.70 13.64 -11.86
C GLU A 73 1.70 12.11 -11.69
N LEU A 74 1.91 11.64 -10.46
CA LEU A 74 1.88 10.21 -10.14
C LEU A 74 0.51 9.60 -10.42
N ARG A 75 -0.59 10.25 -10.00
CA ARG A 75 -1.96 9.79 -10.27
C ARG A 75 -2.24 9.72 -11.76
N TYR A 76 -1.81 10.73 -12.53
CA TYR A 76 -1.94 10.75 -13.98
C TYR A 76 -1.20 9.57 -14.65
N ASN A 77 0.05 9.34 -14.23
CA ASN A 77 0.86 8.22 -14.75
C ASN A 77 0.26 6.86 -14.38
N LEU A 78 -0.20 6.68 -13.14
CA LEU A 78 -0.91 5.47 -12.70
C LEU A 78 -2.17 5.23 -13.52
N HIS A 79 -2.98 6.27 -13.75
CA HIS A 79 -4.19 6.17 -14.57
C HIS A 79 -3.86 5.72 -16.00
N ARG A 80 -2.79 6.25 -16.61
CA ARG A 80 -2.31 5.82 -17.94
C ARG A 80 -1.83 4.36 -17.97
N CYS A 81 -1.30 3.87 -16.87
CA CYS A 81 -0.94 2.46 -16.69
C CYS A 81 -2.16 1.56 -16.37
N GLY A 82 -3.38 2.08 -16.45
CA GLY A 82 -4.60 1.31 -16.16
C GLY A 82 -4.89 1.13 -14.67
N MET A 83 -4.17 1.84 -13.79
CA MET A 83 -4.41 1.83 -12.34
C MET A 83 -5.39 2.95 -11.98
N HIS A 84 -6.69 2.63 -11.98
CA HIS A 84 -7.77 3.58 -11.67
C HIS A 84 -8.91 2.89 -10.92
N ALA A 85 -9.82 3.66 -10.32
CA ALA A 85 -10.84 3.12 -9.42
C ALA A 85 -11.67 1.97 -10.03
N SER A 86 -12.06 2.06 -11.32
CA SER A 86 -12.85 1.00 -11.96
C SER A 86 -12.05 -0.26 -12.34
N SER A 87 -10.71 -0.22 -12.33
CA SER A 87 -9.88 -1.41 -12.54
C SER A 87 -9.53 -2.08 -11.21
N MET A 88 -9.42 -1.29 -10.15
CA MET A 88 -9.17 -1.79 -8.80
C MET A 88 -10.44 -2.32 -8.12
N PHE A 89 -11.59 -1.71 -8.41
CA PHE A 89 -12.88 -2.07 -7.83
C PHE A 89 -13.84 -2.35 -8.99
N PRO A 90 -14.06 -3.62 -9.36
CA PRO A 90 -14.86 -3.98 -10.54
C PRO A 90 -16.36 -3.70 -10.37
N ASP A 91 -16.79 -3.37 -9.16
CA ASP A 91 -18.19 -3.12 -8.81
C ASP A 91 -18.66 -1.72 -9.26
N VAL A 92 -19.96 -1.46 -9.13
CA VAL A 92 -20.61 -0.18 -9.48
C VAL A 92 -19.93 1.01 -8.77
N ASP A 93 -19.46 0.83 -7.55
CA ASP A 93 -18.74 1.85 -6.79
C ASP A 93 -17.45 2.30 -7.51
N GLY A 94 -16.71 1.37 -8.12
CA GLY A 94 -15.49 1.69 -8.86
C GLY A 94 -15.77 2.44 -10.16
N LEU A 95 -16.89 2.11 -10.82
CA LEU A 95 -17.36 2.85 -11.99
C LEU A 95 -17.81 4.27 -11.60
N ALA A 96 -18.60 4.42 -10.55
CA ALA A 96 -19.06 5.72 -10.06
C ALA A 96 -17.88 6.64 -9.73
N LYS A 97 -16.88 6.13 -8.99
CA LYS A 97 -15.65 6.86 -8.68
C LYS A 97 -14.85 7.26 -9.92
N ARG A 98 -14.86 6.45 -10.97
CA ARG A 98 -14.20 6.80 -12.23
C ARG A 98 -14.93 7.91 -12.97
N ILE A 99 -16.26 7.93 -12.94
CA ILE A 99 -17.06 9.00 -13.52
C ILE A 99 -16.83 10.30 -12.74
N GLU A 100 -16.87 10.25 -11.42
CA GLU A 100 -16.56 11.40 -10.56
C GLU A 100 -15.17 11.97 -10.86
N ALA A 101 -14.12 11.12 -10.87
CA ALA A 101 -12.76 11.56 -11.15
C ALA A 101 -12.56 12.17 -12.56
N LYS A 102 -13.44 11.87 -13.52
CA LYS A 102 -13.43 12.50 -14.85
C LYS A 102 -14.12 13.86 -14.88
N ASN A 103 -15.05 14.10 -13.97
CA ASN A 103 -15.92 15.29 -13.96
C ASN A 103 -15.59 16.27 -12.83
N THR A 104 -14.70 15.89 -11.90
CA THR A 104 -14.30 16.71 -10.76
C THR A 104 -12.80 16.95 -10.79
N TYR A 105 -12.39 18.21 -10.63
CA TYR A 105 -10.99 18.54 -10.38
C TYR A 105 -10.64 18.18 -8.94
N LEU A 106 -9.57 17.43 -8.72
CA LEU A 106 -9.03 17.24 -7.38
C LEU A 106 -8.32 18.54 -6.95
N TYR A 107 -8.47 18.97 -5.71
CA TYR A 107 -7.86 20.21 -5.17
C TYR A 107 -6.35 20.34 -5.41
N ASP A 108 -5.62 19.22 -5.47
CA ASP A 108 -4.17 19.23 -5.76
C ASP A 108 -3.88 19.53 -7.24
N ASP A 109 -4.81 19.21 -8.14
CA ASP A 109 -4.69 19.43 -9.58
C ASP A 109 -4.92 20.93 -9.89
N GLU A 110 -5.78 21.61 -9.13
CA GLU A 110 -5.98 23.07 -9.21
C GLU A 110 -4.69 23.85 -8.91
N ARG A 111 -3.93 23.43 -7.90
CA ARG A 111 -2.61 24.03 -7.59
C ARG A 111 -1.59 23.84 -8.70
N ALA A 112 -1.61 22.68 -9.36
CA ALA A 112 -0.71 22.40 -10.48
C ALA A 112 -1.06 23.20 -11.75
N LEU A 113 -2.32 23.66 -11.89
CA LEU A 113 -2.74 24.57 -12.95
C LEU A 113 -2.35 26.02 -12.63
N ILE A 114 -2.53 26.47 -11.38
CA ILE A 114 -2.14 27.82 -10.93
C ILE A 114 -0.63 28.08 -11.08
N ASP A 115 0.22 27.07 -10.89
CA ASP A 115 1.67 27.19 -11.09
C ASP A 115 2.10 27.18 -12.56
N LYS A 116 1.26 26.68 -13.48
CA LYS A 116 1.56 26.67 -14.93
C LYS A 116 1.24 27.99 -15.62
N ASP A 117 0.33 28.79 -15.07
CA ASP A 117 -0.05 30.12 -15.60
C ASP A 117 0.91 31.26 -15.14
N LYS A 118 2.01 30.92 -14.46
CA LYS A 118 3.01 31.88 -13.94
C LYS A 118 4.29 32.00 -14.77
N PHE A 119 4.36 31.38 -15.96
CA PHE A 119 5.51 31.48 -16.87
C PHE A 119 5.07 31.87 -18.28
#